data_AF-A0A7D6ZRS4-F1
#
_entry.id   AF-A0A7D6ZRS4-F1
#
_cell.length_a   1.000
_cell.length_b   1.000
_cell.length_c   1.000
_cell.angle_alpha   90.00
_cell.angle_beta   90.00
_cell.angle_gamma   90.00
#
_symmetry.space_group_name_H-M   'P 1'
#
loop_
_entity.id
_entity.type
_entity.pdbx_description
1 polymer ?
#
loop_
_entity_poly.entity_id
_entity_poly.type
_entity_poly.pdbx_seq_one_letter_code
_entity_poly.pdbx_strand_id
1 'polypeptide(L)'
;MNLINYSDEELTVLWNDYATTRNKGLKKVANQKLRDMINFINLKSKDKIKEFVDFICIERFEKENIKDFQQPLIEDLILPILAEGVEAEKMPYLRWVFQILVYSNINYKNIDNLDYYTSDEILIKANFIDPNDIKTVLILINLYIGRLGFGIHHLPEFILCEKEEVAELLNKSNDLIDKYKDKLSMVSDMIEDIAYYKDLYESWFKYKNECSEISFTEWCVLNNKNYSWVKAFYYS
;
A
#
# COMPACT_ATOMS: atom_id res chain seq x y z
N MET A 1 -14.78 6.70 11.00
CA MET A 1 -14.24 5.52 11.68
C MET A 1 -15.41 4.67 12.10
N ASN A 2 -15.37 3.37 11.82
CA ASN A 2 -16.52 2.52 12.06
C ASN A 2 -16.52 2.01 13.51
N LEU A 3 -17.73 1.74 13.98
CA LEU A 3 -17.95 1.05 15.24
C LEU A 3 -17.57 -0.42 15.06
N ILE A 4 -17.16 -1.07 16.15
CA ILE A 4 -16.82 -2.48 16.17
C ILE A 4 -17.80 -3.26 17.03
N ASN A 5 -17.83 -4.57 16.80
CA ASN A 5 -18.44 -5.55 17.68
C ASN A 5 -17.38 -6.59 18.02
N TYR A 6 -16.70 -6.41 19.14
CA TYR A 6 -15.63 -7.29 19.62
C TYR A 6 -16.10 -8.04 20.87
N SER A 7 -15.52 -9.20 21.15
CA SER A 7 -15.99 -10.09 22.23
C SER A 7 -15.80 -9.51 23.64
N ASP A 8 -14.86 -8.59 23.83
CA ASP A 8 -14.73 -7.84 25.09
C ASP A 8 -15.67 -6.63 25.05
N GLU A 9 -16.73 -6.69 25.86
CA GLU A 9 -17.77 -5.65 25.92
C GLU A 9 -17.20 -4.29 26.34
N GLU A 10 -16.27 -4.27 27.30
CA GLU A 10 -15.70 -3.04 27.84
C GLU A 10 -14.81 -2.37 26.78
N LEU A 11 -13.98 -3.16 26.09
CA LEU A 11 -13.16 -2.66 25.00
C LEU A 11 -14.01 -2.19 23.80
N THR A 12 -15.11 -2.88 23.52
CA THR A 12 -16.09 -2.49 22.50
C THR A 12 -16.70 -1.13 22.83
N VAL A 13 -17.10 -0.91 24.09
CA VAL A 13 -17.62 0.39 24.55
C VAL A 13 -16.58 1.50 24.39
N LEU A 14 -15.34 1.25 24.82
CA LEU A 14 -14.24 2.22 24.73
C LEU A 14 -13.92 2.60 23.28
N TRP A 15 -13.81 1.61 22.38
CA TRP A 15 -13.60 1.86 20.96
C TRP A 15 -14.76 2.66 20.36
N ASN A 16 -16.00 2.25 20.61
CA ASN A 16 -17.18 2.86 20.00
C ASN A 16 -17.39 4.29 20.49
N ASP A 17 -17.05 4.59 21.74
CA ASP A 17 -17.06 5.96 22.25
C ASP A 17 -15.96 6.83 21.61
N TYR A 18 -14.74 6.29 21.47
CA TYR A 18 -13.66 6.92 20.71
C TYR A 18 -14.07 7.21 19.25
N ALA A 19 -14.57 6.20 18.54
CA ALA A 19 -14.98 6.29 17.14
C ALA A 19 -16.09 7.31 16.93
N THR A 20 -17.12 7.27 17.77
CA THR A 20 -18.22 8.24 17.75
C THR A 20 -17.71 9.67 17.97
N THR A 21 -16.83 9.85 18.95
CA THR A 21 -16.25 11.18 19.27
C THR A 21 -15.40 11.70 18.12
N ARG A 22 -14.61 10.83 17.48
CA ARG A 22 -13.78 11.19 16.32
C ARG A 22 -14.63 11.57 15.11
N ASN A 23 -15.71 10.83 14.85
CA ASN A 23 -16.65 11.10 13.76
C ASN A 23 -17.38 12.44 13.94
N LYS A 24 -17.58 12.90 15.18
CA LYS A 24 -18.08 14.25 15.50
C LYS A 24 -17.06 15.37 15.29
N GLY A 25 -15.82 15.05 14.90
CA GLY A 25 -14.75 16.04 14.69
C GLY A 25 -14.05 16.52 15.97
N LEU A 26 -14.37 15.94 17.15
CA LEU A 26 -13.82 16.35 18.45
C LEU A 26 -12.42 15.76 18.69
N LYS A 27 -11.43 16.16 17.88
CA LYS A 27 -10.08 15.54 17.83
C LYS A 27 -9.38 15.42 19.19
N LYS A 28 -9.34 16.50 19.99
CA LYS A 28 -8.64 16.49 21.29
C LYS A 28 -9.24 15.48 22.27
N VAL A 29 -10.58 15.43 22.33
CA VAL A 29 -11.32 14.50 23.20
C VAL A 29 -11.18 13.07 22.68
N ALA A 30 -11.32 12.86 21.37
CA ALA A 30 -11.12 11.56 20.76
C ALA A 30 -9.72 10.99 21.02
N ASN A 31 -8.67 11.82 20.93
CA ASN A 31 -7.31 11.38 21.22
C ASN A 31 -7.12 11.00 22.69
N GLN A 32 -7.83 11.64 23.62
CA GLN A 32 -7.80 11.22 25.02
C GLN A 32 -8.48 9.86 25.20
N LYS A 33 -9.68 9.69 24.65
CA LYS A 33 -10.41 8.41 24.67
C LYS A 33 -9.62 7.26 24.06
N LEU A 34 -8.90 7.52 22.96
CA LEU A 34 -8.01 6.54 22.36
C LEU A 34 -6.90 6.11 23.32
N ARG A 35 -6.25 7.07 23.99
CA ARG A 35 -5.22 6.76 24.99
C ARG A 35 -5.79 5.98 26.18
N ASP A 36 -6.97 6.35 26.65
CA ASP A 36 -7.62 5.64 27.76
C ASP A 36 -7.93 4.18 27.38
N MET A 37 -8.39 3.95 26.14
CA MET A 37 -8.60 2.62 25.58
C MET A 37 -7.29 1.82 25.47
N ILE A 38 -6.22 2.44 24.95
CA ILE A 38 -4.88 1.82 24.85
C ILE A 38 -4.36 1.44 26.24
N ASN A 39 -4.46 2.34 27.21
CA ASN A 39 -4.08 2.06 28.58
C ASN A 39 -4.87 0.88 29.16
N PHE A 40 -6.19 0.84 28.91
CA PHE A 40 -7.05 -0.24 29.38
C PHE A 40 -6.65 -1.61 28.80
N ILE A 41 -6.45 -1.73 27.48
CA ILE A 41 -6.07 -3.01 26.86
C ILE A 41 -4.66 -3.45 27.29
N ASN A 42 -3.75 -2.51 27.54
CA ASN A 42 -2.41 -2.80 28.04
C ASN A 42 -2.38 -3.32 29.49
N LEU A 43 -3.50 -3.26 30.23
CA LEU A 43 -3.65 -3.93 31.53
C LEU A 43 -4.05 -5.42 31.39
N LYS A 44 -4.40 -5.88 30.19
CA LYS A 44 -4.79 -7.26 29.92
C LYS A 44 -3.56 -8.12 29.62
N SER A 45 -3.77 -9.43 29.48
CA SER A 45 -2.69 -10.34 29.08
C SER A 45 -2.23 -10.08 27.65
N LYS A 46 -0.99 -10.47 27.34
CA LYS A 46 -0.43 -10.37 25.99
C LYS A 46 -1.30 -11.06 24.94
N ASP A 47 -1.89 -12.21 25.28
CA ASP A 47 -2.82 -12.93 24.38
C ASP A 47 -4.06 -12.09 24.06
N LYS A 48 -4.61 -11.37 25.05
CA LYS A 48 -5.77 -10.49 24.84
C LYS A 48 -5.44 -9.27 23.99
N ILE A 49 -4.27 -8.67 24.21
CA ILE A 49 -3.76 -7.58 23.37
C ILE A 49 -3.64 -8.07 21.92
N LYS A 50 -3.01 -9.23 21.72
CA LYS A 50 -2.84 -9.84 20.41
C LYS A 50 -4.17 -10.17 19.74
N GLU A 51 -5.10 -10.82 20.44
CA GLU A 51 -6.45 -11.11 19.92
C GLU A 51 -7.16 -9.84 19.45
N PHE A 52 -7.01 -8.73 20.17
CA PHE A 52 -7.60 -7.46 19.77
C PHE A 52 -6.90 -6.82 18.57
N VAL A 53 -5.56 -6.85 18.52
CA VAL A 53 -4.79 -6.37 17.35
C VAL A 53 -5.16 -7.17 16.11
N ASP A 54 -5.22 -8.50 16.21
CA ASP A 54 -5.67 -9.38 15.13
C ASP A 54 -7.07 -8.97 14.65
N PHE A 55 -8.00 -8.77 15.57
CA PHE A 55 -9.36 -8.34 15.24
C PHE A 55 -9.37 -7.01 14.46
N ILE A 56 -8.74 -5.96 14.97
CA ILE A 56 -8.76 -4.65 14.28
C ILE A 56 -8.00 -4.67 12.96
N CYS A 57 -6.91 -5.44 12.84
CA CYS A 57 -6.19 -5.64 11.59
C CYS A 57 -7.03 -6.40 10.56
N ILE A 58 -7.81 -7.41 10.97
CA ILE A 58 -8.79 -8.09 10.10
C ILE A 58 -9.86 -7.10 9.65
N GLU A 59 -10.43 -6.31 10.57
CA GLU A 59 -11.44 -5.30 10.24
C GLU A 59 -10.90 -4.23 9.29
N ARG A 60 -9.62 -3.84 9.41
CA ARG A 60 -8.97 -2.84 8.54
C ARG A 60 -8.57 -3.39 7.19
N PHE A 61 -7.83 -4.49 7.19
CA PHE A 61 -7.15 -4.97 6.00
C PHE A 61 -7.99 -5.98 5.26
N GLU A 62 -8.72 -6.87 5.93
CA GLU A 62 -9.48 -7.93 5.26
C GLU A 62 -10.94 -7.57 4.95
N LYS A 63 -11.59 -6.82 5.84
CA LYS A 63 -13.00 -6.45 5.70
C LYS A 63 -13.24 -5.00 5.29
N GLU A 64 -12.20 -4.17 5.34
CA GLU A 64 -12.25 -2.73 5.02
C GLU A 64 -13.29 -1.93 5.83
N ASN A 65 -13.69 -2.47 6.99
CA ASN A 65 -14.61 -1.82 7.92
C ASN A 65 -13.91 -0.69 8.67
N ILE A 66 -12.62 -0.81 8.97
CA ILE A 66 -11.85 0.32 9.51
C ILE A 66 -11.16 1.00 8.33
N LYS A 67 -11.30 2.33 8.22
CA LYS A 67 -10.66 3.08 7.11
C LYS A 67 -9.20 3.42 7.38
N ASP A 68 -8.91 3.79 8.62
CA ASP A 68 -7.58 4.25 9.01
C ASP A 68 -7.42 4.11 10.53
N PHE A 69 -6.17 4.03 10.96
CA PHE A 69 -5.80 4.05 12.37
C PHE A 69 -5.12 5.37 12.71
N GLN A 70 -5.22 5.81 13.97
CA GLN A 70 -4.51 7.01 14.41
C GLN A 70 -3.17 6.61 15.03
N GLN A 71 -2.17 7.48 14.90
CA GLN A 71 -0.79 7.22 15.30
C GLN A 71 -0.60 6.56 16.68
N PRO A 72 -1.26 7.00 17.77
CA PRO A 72 -1.11 6.32 19.07
C PRO A 72 -1.51 4.85 19.04
N LEU A 73 -2.56 4.50 18.30
CA LEU A 73 -2.99 3.11 18.17
C LEU A 73 -1.96 2.25 17.42
N ILE A 74 -1.29 2.86 16.43
CA ILE A 74 -0.26 2.17 15.66
C ILE A 74 0.99 1.96 16.50
N GLU A 75 1.51 3.03 17.09
CA GLU A 75 2.77 3.01 17.83
C GLU A 75 2.67 2.24 19.15
N ASP A 76 1.60 2.48 19.92
CA ASP A 76 1.51 1.98 21.30
C ASP A 76 0.86 0.59 21.41
N LEU A 77 0.25 0.08 20.33
CA LEU A 77 -0.53 -1.16 20.38
C LEU A 77 -0.32 -2.10 19.18
N ILE A 78 -0.55 -1.63 17.95
CA ILE A 78 -0.52 -2.50 16.76
C ILE A 78 0.90 -2.92 16.42
N LEU A 79 1.81 -1.96 16.26
CA LEU A 79 3.15 -2.22 15.75
C LEU A 79 3.97 -3.17 16.64
N PRO A 80 3.96 -3.08 17.99
CA PRO A 80 4.65 -4.04 18.83
C PRO A 80 4.22 -5.49 18.56
N ILE A 81 2.92 -5.73 18.37
CA ILE A 81 2.39 -7.07 18.06
C ILE A 81 2.77 -7.52 16.65
N LEU A 82 2.69 -6.62 15.66
CA LEU A 82 3.08 -6.95 14.29
C LEU A 82 4.58 -7.25 14.18
N ALA A 83 5.43 -6.48 14.85
CA ALA A 83 6.89 -6.67 14.86
C ALA A 83 7.26 -8.07 15.38
N GLU A 84 6.67 -8.51 16.49
CA GLU A 84 6.89 -9.86 17.01
C GLU A 84 6.47 -10.96 16.02
N GLY A 85 5.38 -10.76 15.28
CA GLY A 85 4.98 -11.72 14.25
C GLY A 85 5.85 -11.68 13.01
N VAL A 86 6.43 -10.54 12.67
CA VAL A 86 7.43 -10.41 11.59
C VAL A 86 8.70 -11.17 11.95
N GLU A 87 9.20 -11.01 13.18
CA GLU A 87 10.35 -11.77 13.70
C GLU A 87 10.07 -13.28 13.70
N ALA A 88 8.84 -13.67 14.01
CA ALA A 88 8.40 -15.06 13.97
C ALA A 88 7.96 -15.54 12.57
N GLU A 89 8.14 -14.71 11.53
CA GLU A 89 7.80 -15.01 10.13
C GLU A 89 6.34 -15.46 9.92
N LYS A 90 5.40 -14.84 10.64
CA LYS A 90 3.98 -15.24 10.63
C LYS A 90 3.18 -14.45 9.62
N MET A 91 2.40 -15.16 8.83
CA MET A 91 1.29 -14.59 8.06
C MET A 91 0.04 -14.44 8.94
N PRO A 92 -0.77 -13.39 8.74
CA PRO A 92 -0.61 -12.30 7.76
C PRO A 92 0.25 -11.10 8.23
N TYR A 93 1.04 -11.23 9.32
CA TYR A 93 1.65 -10.07 9.98
C TYR A 93 2.73 -9.41 9.14
N LEU A 94 3.49 -10.21 8.37
CA LEU A 94 4.44 -9.71 7.36
C LEU A 94 3.76 -8.77 6.35
N ARG A 95 2.55 -9.12 5.89
CA ARG A 95 1.77 -8.27 5.00
C ARG A 95 1.18 -7.07 5.75
N TRP A 96 0.61 -7.28 6.93
CA TRP A 96 -0.04 -6.22 7.69
C TRP A 96 0.92 -5.10 8.10
N VAL A 97 2.19 -5.41 8.43
CA VAL A 97 3.17 -4.36 8.75
C VAL A 97 3.52 -3.51 7.52
N PHE A 98 3.59 -4.11 6.33
CA PHE A 98 3.76 -3.33 5.10
C PHE A 98 2.55 -2.42 4.87
N GLN A 99 1.33 -2.97 5.00
CA GLN A 99 0.12 -2.20 4.79
C GLN A 99 -0.08 -1.08 5.81
N ILE A 100 0.30 -1.28 7.08
CA ILE A 100 0.20 -0.22 8.09
C ILE A 100 1.14 0.93 7.76
N LEU A 101 2.38 0.64 7.35
CA LEU A 101 3.39 1.68 7.18
C LEU A 101 3.25 2.42 5.85
N VAL A 102 2.87 1.74 4.77
CA VAL A 102 2.74 2.36 3.44
C VAL A 102 1.41 3.10 3.28
N TYR A 103 0.32 2.63 3.91
CA TYR A 103 -1.01 3.23 3.74
C TYR A 103 -1.46 4.15 4.88
N SER A 104 -0.64 4.35 5.91
CA SER A 104 -0.90 5.36 6.94
C SER A 104 -0.02 6.60 6.75
N ASN A 105 -0.64 7.78 6.74
CA ASN A 105 0.02 9.09 6.65
C ASN A 105 0.65 9.48 7.99
N ILE A 106 1.62 8.70 8.47
CA ILE A 106 2.18 8.83 9.82
C ILE A 106 3.70 9.04 9.75
N ASN A 107 4.21 9.77 10.74
CA ASN A 107 5.62 10.09 10.85
C ASN A 107 6.33 9.06 11.74
N TYR A 108 6.92 8.04 11.12
CA TYR A 108 7.52 6.88 11.78
C TYR A 108 8.93 7.11 12.36
N LYS A 109 9.15 8.25 13.02
CA LYS A 109 10.51 8.63 13.49
C LYS A 109 11.15 7.66 14.48
N ASN A 110 10.36 6.80 15.12
CA ASN A 110 10.78 5.93 16.20
C ASN A 110 10.53 4.43 15.88
N ILE A 111 10.45 4.07 14.61
CA ILE A 111 10.31 2.67 14.19
C ILE A 111 11.65 2.14 13.71
N ASP A 112 12.22 1.20 14.48
CA ASP A 112 13.37 0.42 14.03
C ASP A 112 12.98 -0.45 12.83
N ASN A 113 13.91 -0.66 11.90
CA ASN A 113 13.72 -1.46 10.67
C ASN A 113 12.64 -0.92 9.70
N LEU A 114 12.32 0.37 9.75
CA LEU A 114 11.35 1.00 8.85
C LEU A 114 11.62 0.72 7.37
N ASP A 115 12.89 0.78 6.94
CA ASP A 115 13.29 0.52 5.56
C ASP A 115 12.89 -0.89 5.12
N TYR A 116 13.11 -1.88 5.98
CA TYR A 116 12.71 -3.26 5.69
C TYR A 116 11.19 -3.41 5.65
N TYR A 117 10.47 -2.86 6.63
CA TYR A 117 9.01 -2.98 6.71
C TYR A 117 8.25 -2.27 5.57
N THR A 118 8.87 -1.29 4.94
CA THR A 118 8.30 -0.55 3.78
C THR A 118 8.85 -1.01 2.43
N SER A 119 9.81 -1.94 2.42
CA SER A 119 10.38 -2.52 1.21
C SER A 119 9.45 -3.56 0.57
N ASP A 120 9.66 -3.86 -0.71
CA ASP A 120 9.07 -5.03 -1.38
C ASP A 120 9.59 -6.36 -0.82
N GLU A 121 10.75 -6.38 -0.15
CA GLU A 121 11.35 -7.60 0.39
C GLU A 121 10.45 -8.30 1.41
N ILE A 122 9.76 -7.55 2.26
CA ILE A 122 8.85 -8.15 3.26
C ILE A 122 7.63 -8.81 2.60
N LEU A 123 7.15 -8.25 1.50
CA LEU A 123 6.04 -8.83 0.74
C LEU A 123 6.51 -10.03 -0.10
N ILE A 124 7.73 -9.98 -0.66
CA ILE A 124 8.35 -11.14 -1.31
C ILE A 124 8.47 -12.29 -0.30
N LYS A 125 8.93 -12.00 0.93
CA LYS A 125 9.00 -12.97 2.02
C LYS A 125 7.63 -13.50 2.42
N ALA A 126 6.62 -12.63 2.56
CA ALA A 126 5.25 -13.00 2.84
C ALA A 126 4.70 -13.98 1.78
N ASN A 127 4.90 -13.69 0.50
CA ASN A 127 4.47 -14.55 -0.61
C ASN A 127 5.24 -15.88 -0.67
N PHE A 128 6.50 -15.90 -0.23
CA PHE A 128 7.27 -17.14 -0.12
C PHE A 128 6.70 -18.05 1.00
N ILE A 129 6.34 -17.47 2.13
CA ILE A 129 5.82 -18.20 3.30
C ILE A 129 4.39 -18.69 3.07
N ASP A 130 3.51 -17.84 2.54
CA ASP A 130 2.15 -18.22 2.17
C ASP A 130 1.81 -17.77 0.74
N PRO A 131 2.13 -18.60 -0.27
CA PRO A 131 1.80 -18.30 -1.66
C PRO A 131 0.31 -18.40 -1.96
N ASN A 132 -0.55 -18.78 -1.00
CA ASN A 132 -2.00 -18.77 -1.17
C ASN A 132 -2.65 -17.49 -0.68
N ASP A 133 -1.94 -16.60 0.03
CA ASP A 133 -2.42 -15.26 0.36
C ASP A 133 -2.35 -14.36 -0.89
N ILE A 134 -3.37 -14.47 -1.74
CA ILE A 134 -3.48 -13.72 -3.00
C ILE A 134 -3.45 -12.21 -2.78
N LYS A 135 -3.82 -11.74 -1.60
CA LYS A 135 -3.74 -10.33 -1.23
C LYS A 135 -2.31 -9.81 -1.21
N THR A 136 -1.34 -10.59 -0.72
CA THR A 136 0.09 -10.24 -0.81
C THR A 136 0.52 -10.10 -2.26
N VAL A 137 0.10 -11.03 -3.13
CA VAL A 137 0.41 -10.98 -4.56
C VAL A 137 -0.16 -9.73 -5.22
N LEU A 138 -1.43 -9.39 -4.93
CA LEU A 138 -2.08 -8.18 -5.43
C LEU A 138 -1.34 -6.91 -5.00
N ILE A 139 -0.92 -6.84 -3.74
CA ILE A 139 -0.15 -5.69 -3.24
C ILE A 139 1.21 -5.59 -3.94
N LEU A 140 1.91 -6.70 -4.16
CA LEU A 140 3.19 -6.71 -4.88
C LEU A 140 3.03 -6.20 -6.32
N ILE A 141 2.04 -6.70 -7.07
CA ILE A 141 1.78 -6.26 -8.45
C ILE A 141 1.47 -4.76 -8.46
N ASN A 142 0.58 -4.30 -7.58
CA ASN A 142 0.22 -2.89 -7.48
C ASN A 142 1.40 -2.00 -7.06
N LEU A 143 2.31 -2.51 -6.23
CA LEU A 143 3.53 -1.80 -5.85
C LEU A 143 4.44 -1.59 -7.07
N TYR A 144 4.64 -2.62 -7.90
CA TYR A 144 5.47 -2.52 -9.10
C TYR A 144 4.82 -1.63 -10.18
N ILE A 145 3.53 -1.77 -10.44
CA ILE A 145 2.77 -0.89 -11.34
C ILE A 145 2.79 0.55 -10.81
N GLY A 146 2.64 0.74 -9.50
CA GLY A 146 2.72 2.05 -8.85
C GLY A 146 4.09 2.71 -9.00
N ARG A 147 5.19 1.94 -8.90
CA ARG A 147 6.55 2.43 -9.18
C ARG A 147 6.70 2.86 -10.64
N LEU A 148 6.17 2.09 -11.60
CA LEU A 148 6.13 2.49 -13.02
C LEU A 148 5.36 3.80 -13.23
N GLY A 149 4.20 3.94 -12.60
CA GLY A 149 3.40 5.17 -12.64
C GLY A 149 4.09 6.38 -12.01
N PHE A 150 4.76 6.17 -10.87
CA PHE A 150 5.59 7.21 -10.26
C PHE A 150 6.75 7.61 -11.17
N GLY A 151 7.40 6.67 -11.84
CA GLY A 151 8.54 6.99 -12.70
C GLY A 151 8.20 7.94 -13.86
N ILE A 152 6.95 7.99 -14.31
CA ILE A 152 6.48 8.88 -15.39
C ILE A 152 5.76 10.14 -14.92
N HIS A 153 5.68 10.41 -13.61
CA HIS A 153 4.81 11.48 -13.10
C HIS A 153 5.26 12.90 -13.48
N HIS A 154 6.50 13.06 -13.93
CA HIS A 154 7.07 14.31 -14.44
C HIS A 154 7.13 14.37 -15.97
N LEU A 155 6.38 13.51 -16.67
CA LEU A 155 6.22 13.69 -18.11
C LEU A 155 5.35 14.91 -18.41
N PRO A 156 5.64 15.65 -19.50
CA PRO A 156 6.62 15.32 -20.54
C PRO A 156 8.07 15.79 -20.27
N GLU A 157 8.36 16.39 -19.12
CA GLU A 157 9.67 17.00 -18.84
C GLU A 157 10.79 15.97 -18.67
N PHE A 158 10.58 14.97 -17.82
CA PHE A 158 11.53 13.88 -17.59
C PHE A 158 10.85 12.66 -16.93
N ILE A 159 11.60 11.56 -16.82
CA ILE A 159 11.21 10.37 -16.06
C ILE A 159 12.20 10.15 -14.91
N LEU A 160 11.77 9.43 -13.88
CA LEU A 160 12.57 9.12 -12.69
C LEU A 160 13.11 7.70 -12.65
N CYS A 161 12.73 6.84 -13.60
CA CYS A 161 13.18 5.44 -13.65
C CYS A 161 14.10 5.22 -14.85
N GLU A 162 15.17 4.48 -14.63
CA GLU A 162 16.09 4.07 -15.68
C GLU A 162 15.55 2.84 -16.44
N LYS A 163 16.11 2.59 -17.63
CA LYS A 163 15.63 1.51 -18.52
C LYS A 163 15.69 0.13 -17.86
N GLU A 164 16.76 -0.14 -17.12
CA GLU A 164 16.97 -1.42 -16.43
C GLU A 164 15.95 -1.62 -15.31
N GLU A 165 15.66 -0.56 -14.55
CA GLU A 165 14.65 -0.58 -13.48
C GLU A 165 13.25 -0.83 -14.06
N VAL A 166 12.89 -0.14 -15.15
CA VAL A 166 11.62 -0.35 -15.85
C VAL A 166 11.49 -1.81 -16.32
N ALA A 167 12.55 -2.36 -16.92
CA ALA A 167 12.55 -3.76 -17.37
C ALA A 167 12.37 -4.73 -16.19
N GLU A 168 13.04 -4.48 -15.06
CA GLU A 168 12.90 -5.29 -13.85
C GLU A 168 11.47 -5.24 -13.30
N LEU A 169 10.87 -4.05 -13.17
CA LEU A 169 9.50 -3.88 -12.66
C LEU A 169 8.47 -4.56 -13.57
N LEU A 170 8.61 -4.42 -14.90
CA LEU A 170 7.75 -5.09 -15.87
C LEU A 170 7.88 -6.62 -15.78
N ASN A 171 9.11 -7.15 -15.69
CA ASN A 171 9.33 -8.59 -15.55
C ASN A 171 8.73 -9.14 -14.25
N LYS A 172 9.02 -8.50 -13.11
CA LYS A 172 8.47 -8.88 -11.80
C LYS A 172 6.94 -8.89 -11.79
N SER A 173 6.32 -7.90 -12.44
CA SER A 173 4.86 -7.81 -12.53
C SER A 173 4.27 -8.91 -13.42
N ASN A 174 4.85 -9.14 -14.60
CA ASN A 174 4.42 -10.19 -15.52
C ASN A 174 4.59 -11.59 -14.91
N ASP A 175 5.71 -11.87 -14.25
CA ASP A 175 5.97 -13.16 -13.61
C ASP A 175 4.93 -13.48 -12.53
N LEU A 176 4.53 -12.49 -11.74
CA LEU A 176 3.47 -12.64 -10.74
C LEU A 176 2.10 -12.84 -11.41
N ILE A 177 1.77 -12.06 -12.43
CA ILE A 177 0.50 -12.23 -13.15
C ILE A 177 0.42 -13.62 -13.78
N ASP A 178 1.45 -14.05 -14.51
CA ASP A 178 1.45 -15.35 -15.18
C ASP A 178 1.34 -16.50 -14.18
N LYS A 179 2.02 -16.39 -13.03
CA LYS A 179 1.99 -17.41 -11.98
C LYS A 179 0.64 -17.49 -11.25
N TYR A 180 -0.07 -16.37 -11.08
CA TYR A 180 -1.27 -16.29 -10.23
C TYR A 180 -2.56 -15.93 -10.99
N LYS A 181 -2.53 -15.78 -12.32
CA LYS A 181 -3.65 -15.32 -13.16
C LYS A 181 -5.00 -15.97 -12.87
N ASP A 182 -5.03 -17.26 -12.56
CA ASP A 182 -6.28 -18.00 -12.32
C ASP A 182 -6.91 -17.66 -10.96
N LYS A 183 -6.16 -17.02 -10.05
CA LYS A 183 -6.59 -16.63 -8.71
C LYS A 183 -6.77 -15.12 -8.53
N LEU A 184 -6.22 -14.32 -9.45
CA LEU A 184 -6.26 -12.87 -9.38
C LEU A 184 -7.62 -12.34 -9.87
N SER A 185 -8.19 -11.40 -9.12
CA SER A 185 -9.27 -10.54 -9.63
C SER A 185 -8.66 -9.43 -10.49
N MET A 186 -9.35 -9.02 -11.56
CA MET A 186 -8.97 -7.85 -12.39
C MET A 186 -7.63 -8.01 -13.14
N VAL A 187 -7.28 -9.23 -13.56
CA VAL A 187 -6.08 -9.51 -14.36
C VAL A 187 -6.05 -8.70 -15.67
N SER A 188 -7.21 -8.51 -16.31
CA SER A 188 -7.32 -7.70 -17.52
C SER A 188 -6.75 -6.29 -17.32
N ASP A 189 -7.16 -5.64 -16.23
CA ASP A 189 -6.84 -4.25 -15.95
C ASP A 189 -5.35 -4.12 -15.63
N MET A 190 -4.78 -5.09 -14.91
CA MET A 190 -3.34 -5.15 -14.64
C MET A 190 -2.51 -5.34 -15.92
N ILE A 191 -2.97 -6.18 -16.84
CA ILE A 191 -2.32 -6.39 -18.14
C ILE A 191 -2.38 -5.12 -18.98
N GLU A 192 -3.52 -4.43 -18.97
CA GLU A 192 -3.70 -3.15 -19.65
C GLU A 192 -2.76 -2.06 -19.09
N ASP A 193 -2.66 -1.95 -17.77
CA ASP A 193 -1.74 -1.02 -17.10
C ASP A 193 -0.28 -1.30 -17.46
N ILE A 194 0.14 -2.57 -17.40
CA ILE A 194 1.51 -2.98 -17.77
C ILE A 194 1.79 -2.67 -19.25
N ALA A 195 0.85 -2.98 -20.14
CA ALA A 195 0.98 -2.68 -21.56
C ALA A 195 1.11 -1.17 -21.81
N TYR A 196 0.29 -0.37 -21.12
CA TYR A 196 0.35 1.09 -21.17
C TYR A 196 1.73 1.61 -20.73
N TYR A 197 2.21 1.23 -19.55
CA TYR A 197 3.49 1.71 -19.04
C TYR A 197 4.66 1.25 -19.90
N LYS A 198 4.64 -0.01 -20.37
CA LYS A 198 5.64 -0.52 -21.30
C LYS A 198 5.72 0.35 -22.55
N ASP A 199 4.59 0.60 -23.22
CA ASP A 199 4.56 1.40 -24.45
C ASP A 199 5.03 2.84 -24.21
N LEU A 200 4.68 3.43 -23.06
CA LEU A 200 5.07 4.78 -22.69
C LEU A 200 6.58 4.91 -22.44
N TYR A 201 7.17 4.00 -21.66
CA TYR A 201 8.61 4.01 -21.41
C TYR A 201 9.42 3.72 -22.68
N GLU A 202 9.00 2.74 -23.49
CA GLU A 202 9.64 2.45 -24.77
C GLU A 202 9.62 3.69 -25.69
N SER A 203 8.52 4.43 -25.70
CA SER A 203 8.38 5.67 -26.45
C SER A 203 9.33 6.76 -25.93
N TRP A 204 9.43 6.93 -24.62
CA TRP A 204 10.36 7.90 -24.02
C TRP A 204 11.82 7.58 -24.34
N PHE A 205 12.23 6.33 -24.17
CA PHE A 205 13.61 5.91 -24.46
C PHE A 205 13.93 6.06 -25.95
N LYS A 206 12.98 5.76 -26.82
CA LYS A 206 13.12 5.98 -28.26
C LYS A 206 13.26 7.47 -28.60
N TYR A 207 12.38 8.31 -28.04
CA TYR A 207 12.46 9.77 -28.17
C TYR A 207 13.85 10.31 -27.76
N LYS A 208 14.35 9.91 -26.59
CA LYS A 208 15.67 10.36 -26.09
C LYS A 208 16.84 9.94 -26.98
N ASN A 209 16.72 8.81 -27.69
CA ASN A 209 17.74 8.34 -28.62
C ASN A 209 17.65 9.00 -30.01
N GLU A 210 16.45 9.44 -30.43
CA GLU A 210 16.19 9.88 -31.81
C GLU A 210 16.11 11.39 -31.99
N CYS A 211 15.72 12.15 -30.96
CA CYS A 211 15.28 13.53 -31.14
C CYS A 211 15.71 14.45 -30.01
N SER A 212 16.51 15.48 -30.34
CA SER A 212 16.84 16.59 -29.43
C SER A 212 16.12 17.90 -29.76
N GLU A 213 15.44 17.99 -30.91
CA GLU A 213 14.90 19.26 -31.43
C GLU A 213 13.39 19.46 -31.22
N ILE A 214 12.67 18.40 -30.87
CA ILE A 214 11.23 18.46 -30.60
C ILE A 214 10.93 18.02 -29.16
N SER A 215 9.82 18.49 -28.61
CA SER A 215 9.31 18.03 -27.32
C SER A 215 8.81 16.57 -27.40
N PHE A 216 8.76 15.89 -26.26
CA PHE A 216 8.24 14.51 -26.22
C PHE A 216 6.78 14.43 -26.67
N THR A 217 5.96 15.45 -26.36
CA THR A 217 4.58 15.56 -26.82
C THR A 217 4.49 15.62 -28.35
N GLU A 218 5.35 16.38 -29.01
CA GLU A 218 5.41 16.47 -30.48
C GLU A 218 5.86 15.15 -31.09
N TRP A 219 6.88 14.53 -30.49
CA TRP A 219 7.35 13.21 -30.92
C TRP A 219 6.22 12.17 -30.83
N CYS A 220 5.44 12.18 -29.76
CA CYS A 220 4.27 11.30 -29.58
C CYS A 220 3.25 11.47 -30.70
N VAL A 221 2.88 12.70 -31.07
CA VAL A 221 1.94 12.97 -32.16
C VAL A 221 2.48 12.46 -33.49
N LEU A 222 3.74 12.73 -33.80
CA LEU A 222 4.39 12.27 -35.04
C LEU A 222 4.50 10.75 -35.12
N ASN A 223 4.56 10.07 -33.98
CA ASN A 223 4.65 8.60 -33.88
C ASN A 223 3.29 7.93 -33.58
N ASN A 224 2.17 8.63 -33.77
CA ASN A 224 0.80 8.12 -33.55
C ASN A 224 0.55 7.57 -32.14
N LYS A 225 1.21 8.15 -31.12
CA LYS A 225 0.99 7.80 -29.72
C LYS A 225 -0.20 8.59 -29.15
N ASN A 226 -1.16 7.88 -28.59
CA ASN A 226 -2.47 8.40 -28.21
C ASN A 226 -2.69 8.48 -26.70
N TYR A 227 -1.64 8.74 -25.92
CA TYR A 227 -1.76 8.88 -24.47
C TYR A 227 -2.74 9.99 -24.09
N SER A 228 -3.53 9.79 -23.04
CA SER A 228 -4.60 10.71 -22.63
C SER A 228 -4.10 12.12 -22.35
N TRP A 229 -2.94 12.25 -21.71
CA TRP A 229 -2.31 13.54 -21.40
C TRP A 229 -1.74 14.23 -22.64
N VAL A 230 -1.26 13.49 -23.66
CA VAL A 230 -0.83 14.09 -24.94
C VAL A 230 -2.00 14.80 -25.63
N LYS A 231 -3.20 14.20 -25.63
CA LYS A 231 -4.38 14.82 -26.22
C LYS A 231 -4.79 16.11 -25.50
N ALA A 232 -4.62 16.19 -24.18
CA ALA A 232 -4.97 17.39 -23.43
C ALA A 232 -4.10 18.60 -23.82
N PHE A 233 -2.83 18.39 -24.20
CA PHE A 233 -1.90 19.46 -24.59
C PHE A 233 -2.14 20.03 -26.00
N TYR A 234 -2.73 19.26 -26.93
CA TYR A 234 -2.93 19.70 -28.33
C TYR A 234 -4.35 20.18 -28.65
N TYR A 235 -5.31 19.90 -27.78
CA TYR A 235 -6.71 20.33 -27.94
C TYR A 235 -7.15 21.34 -26.86
N SER A 236 -6.19 22.03 -26.23
CA SER A 236 -6.42 23.20 -25.35
C SER A 236 -6.11 24.52 -26.05
#